data_AF-A0AAU3URD3-F1
#
_entry.id   AF-A0AAU3URD3-F1
#
_cell.length_a   1.000
_cell.length_b   1.000
_cell.length_c   1.000
_cell.angle_alpha   90.00
_cell.angle_beta   90.00
_cell.angle_gamma   90.00
#
_symmetry.space_group_name_H-M   'P 1'
#
loop_
_entity.id
_entity.type
_entity.pdbx_description
1 polymer ?
#
loop_
_entity_poly.entity_id
_entity_poly.type
_entity_poly.pdbx_seq_one_letter_code
_entity_poly.pdbx_strand_id
1 'polypeptide(L)'
;MRKNRFALLTIAVASALAFTTACGSPVSKTRVDTLRVDTSSTFAYTGPEGLTVKGAAGVAAPDTLVTITPQQHPHDENLPGLTYLGRSVEIVLGDKMQPKAPIAVSIPVPRQFEADTATIIAVTQDDGNPEFLPVTAANGLLTANLVHLSPLDFFTVDISKFTAGVTASLRTLLTGESATAPDCLEKSVDVGGVTVKAHRAKSESGGNLDAIWPCLRYDHGQLLLDLHANGNRAWLTRSQPDAGTGALSAPGSGDATAVGFFKLFYSLGKHRSTGTLMPGTTLTYAFSADNLPTRAEAKVDPGLMLTAALVYQITAIFDMTGMSTYDEMEKVPGAYDCLLGAADTLDTTGKTFLENFSSAFATIVGCLATVVPGPMAFLLNIFGSGAQIVAGLVNAAWNEFTNDNHAIITISNERPRADYAQTWTGHTRLMHLQLDGTGDVTIFSGASDGETWSATWETTAAGIAVSLVARTSKSGAGLADLHPGTKWDAALLKSSDQKTILHFVDPGADPTSPQEGFFWCSDKYGYSYDCGA
;
A
#
# COMPACT_ATOMS: atom_id res chain seq x y z
N MET A 1 -64.15 -15.54 -4.08
CA MET A 1 -64.53 -16.53 -5.11
C MET A 1 -64.16 -16.03 -6.49
N ARG A 2 -63.12 -16.59 -7.11
CA ARG A 2 -63.05 -16.88 -8.56
C ARG A 2 -61.75 -17.65 -8.82
N LYS A 3 -61.95 -18.87 -9.33
CA LYS A 3 -60.96 -19.84 -9.78
C LYS A 3 -60.37 -19.42 -11.15
N ASN A 4 -59.30 -20.14 -11.52
CA ASN A 4 -58.88 -20.48 -12.89
C ASN A 4 -58.02 -19.42 -13.63
N ARG A 5 -56.91 -19.77 -14.31
CA ARG A 5 -56.43 -21.05 -14.85
C ARG A 5 -54.91 -20.95 -15.11
N PHE A 6 -54.18 -22.02 -14.79
CA PHE A 6 -52.86 -22.32 -15.35
C PHE A 6 -52.99 -22.63 -16.84
N ALA A 7 -52.14 -22.01 -17.68
CA ALA A 7 -51.95 -22.41 -19.06
C ALA A 7 -50.66 -23.24 -19.14
N LEU A 8 -50.82 -24.55 -19.41
CA LEU A 8 -49.76 -25.43 -19.90
C LEU A 8 -49.39 -24.98 -21.32
N LEU A 9 -48.13 -24.65 -21.55
CA LEU A 9 -47.57 -24.48 -22.88
C LEU A 9 -46.95 -25.81 -23.32
N THR A 10 -47.64 -26.51 -24.22
CA THR A 10 -47.14 -27.72 -24.88
C THR A 10 -46.34 -27.28 -26.12
N ILE A 11 -45.01 -27.47 -26.10
CA ILE A 11 -44.18 -27.30 -27.31
C ILE A 11 -44.00 -28.68 -27.94
N ALA A 12 -44.58 -28.85 -29.13
CA ALA A 12 -44.38 -30.00 -29.98
C ALA A 12 -43.00 -29.92 -30.64
N VAL A 13 -42.16 -30.92 -30.42
CA VAL A 13 -40.89 -31.11 -31.14
C VAL A 13 -41.21 -31.80 -32.46
N ALA A 14 -41.17 -31.06 -33.56
CA ALA A 14 -41.19 -31.62 -34.90
C ALA A 14 -39.77 -32.02 -35.30
N SER A 15 -39.53 -33.33 -35.40
CA SER A 15 -38.28 -33.92 -35.90
C SER A 15 -38.20 -33.72 -37.43
N ALA A 16 -37.46 -32.72 -37.88
CA ALA A 16 -37.01 -32.63 -39.26
C ALA A 16 -35.64 -33.33 -39.39
N LEU A 17 -35.64 -34.54 -39.95
CA LEU A 17 -34.42 -35.18 -40.44
C LEU A 17 -33.92 -34.40 -41.67
N ALA A 18 -32.98 -33.49 -41.45
CA ALA A 18 -32.11 -32.99 -42.51
C ALA A 18 -30.85 -33.88 -42.54
N PHE A 19 -30.69 -34.65 -43.62
CA PHE A 19 -29.41 -35.26 -43.96
C PHE A 19 -28.43 -34.13 -44.33
N THR A 20 -27.67 -33.63 -43.36
CA THR A 20 -26.46 -32.87 -43.65
C THR A 20 -25.38 -33.88 -44.05
N THR A 21 -25.07 -33.93 -45.34
CA THR A 21 -23.83 -34.51 -45.85
C THR A 21 -22.66 -33.88 -45.08
N ALA A 22 -22.01 -34.68 -44.24
CA ALA A 22 -20.79 -34.28 -43.57
C ALA A 22 -19.69 -34.06 -44.62
N CYS A 23 -19.47 -32.80 -44.99
CA CYS A 23 -18.19 -32.39 -45.51
C CYS A 23 -17.19 -32.53 -44.37
N GLY A 24 -16.51 -33.66 -44.28
CA GLY A 24 -15.33 -33.78 -43.44
C GLY A 24 -14.33 -32.72 -43.89
N SER A 25 -14.15 -31.68 -43.08
CA SER A 25 -13.03 -30.76 -43.27
C SER A 25 -11.76 -31.62 -43.34
N PRO A 26 -10.92 -31.45 -44.39
CA PRO A 26 -9.69 -32.21 -44.48
C PRO A 26 -8.90 -31.97 -43.19
N VAL A 27 -8.51 -33.05 -42.51
CA VAL A 27 -7.57 -33.00 -41.39
C VAL A 27 -6.38 -32.18 -41.85
N SER A 28 -6.23 -30.98 -41.28
CA SER A 28 -5.12 -30.09 -41.59
C SER A 28 -3.84 -30.85 -41.30
N LYS A 29 -3.08 -31.20 -42.34
CA LYS A 29 -1.79 -31.87 -42.16
C LYS A 29 -0.93 -30.94 -41.32
N THR A 30 -0.45 -31.42 -40.18
CA THR A 30 0.50 -30.69 -39.33
C THR A 30 1.66 -30.22 -40.21
N ARG A 31 1.82 -28.90 -40.30
CA ARG A 31 2.90 -28.31 -41.09
C ARG A 31 4.19 -28.46 -40.29
N VAL A 32 5.19 -29.05 -40.92
CA VAL A 32 6.54 -29.18 -40.37
C VAL A 32 7.46 -28.41 -41.30
N ASP A 33 8.10 -27.36 -40.78
CA ASP A 33 9.09 -26.58 -41.51
C ASP A 33 10.49 -26.93 -40.98
N THR A 34 11.44 -27.13 -41.89
CA THR A 34 12.83 -27.42 -41.53
C THR A 34 13.75 -26.36 -42.13
N LEU A 35 14.66 -25.85 -41.32
CA LEU A 35 15.68 -24.87 -41.72
C LEU A 35 17.03 -25.23 -41.07
N ARG A 36 18.09 -24.50 -41.41
CA ARG A 36 19.43 -24.70 -40.86
C ARG A 36 19.88 -23.49 -40.07
N VAL A 37 20.64 -23.74 -39.01
CA VAL A 37 21.41 -22.71 -38.31
C VAL A 37 22.47 -22.17 -39.26
N ASP A 38 22.55 -20.86 -39.37
CA ASP A 38 23.47 -20.17 -40.28
C ASP A 38 24.92 -20.17 -39.77
N THR A 39 25.81 -19.56 -40.57
CA THR A 39 27.24 -19.45 -40.25
C THR A 39 27.52 -18.56 -39.03
N SER A 40 26.58 -17.70 -38.64
CA SER A 40 26.65 -16.90 -37.40
C SER A 40 26.09 -17.64 -36.19
N SER A 41 25.79 -18.94 -36.33
CA SER A 41 25.17 -19.74 -35.28
C SER A 41 23.83 -19.15 -34.82
N THR A 42 23.05 -18.61 -35.76
CA THR A 42 21.68 -18.10 -35.53
C THR A 42 20.68 -18.77 -36.47
N PHE A 43 19.39 -18.57 -36.22
CA PHE A 43 18.36 -18.88 -37.22
C PHE A 43 17.16 -17.96 -37.05
N ALA A 44 16.39 -17.78 -38.12
CA ALA A 44 15.13 -17.05 -38.09
C ALA A 44 14.08 -17.77 -38.93
N TYR A 45 12.88 -17.84 -38.38
CA TYR A 45 11.70 -18.41 -39.02
C TYR A 45 10.54 -17.45 -38.91
N THR A 46 9.81 -17.31 -40.02
CA THR A 46 8.52 -16.62 -40.09
C THR A 46 7.50 -17.61 -40.63
N GLY A 47 6.63 -18.04 -39.72
CA GLY A 47 5.62 -19.04 -39.96
C GLY A 47 4.26 -18.46 -40.37
N PRO A 48 3.27 -19.35 -40.49
CA PRO A 48 1.90 -18.93 -40.76
C PRO A 48 1.38 -18.03 -39.63
N GLU A 49 0.47 -17.12 -40.00
CA GLU A 49 -0.28 -16.30 -39.06
C GLU A 49 0.59 -15.46 -38.10
N GLY A 50 1.81 -15.13 -38.54
CA GLY A 50 2.74 -14.21 -37.87
C GLY A 50 3.58 -14.83 -36.74
N LEU A 51 3.55 -16.15 -36.54
CA LEU A 51 4.48 -16.83 -35.64
C LEU A 51 5.93 -16.58 -36.12
N THR A 52 6.80 -16.11 -35.23
CA THR A 52 8.23 -16.01 -35.52
C THR A 52 9.04 -16.75 -34.47
N VAL A 53 10.10 -17.43 -34.91
CA VAL A 53 11.05 -18.12 -34.03
C VAL A 53 12.45 -17.68 -34.40
N LYS A 54 13.24 -17.22 -33.42
CA LYS A 54 14.60 -16.71 -33.64
C LYS A 54 15.56 -17.28 -32.60
N GLY A 55 16.58 -17.98 -33.07
CA GLY A 55 17.70 -18.40 -32.22
C GLY A 55 18.73 -17.28 -32.07
N ALA A 56 19.15 -16.99 -30.84
CA ALA A 56 20.23 -16.04 -30.57
C ALA A 56 21.58 -16.55 -31.11
N ALA A 57 22.58 -15.65 -31.17
CA ALA A 57 23.93 -16.02 -31.59
C ALA A 57 24.51 -17.11 -30.68
N GLY A 58 25.00 -18.19 -31.29
CA GLY A 58 25.54 -19.34 -30.58
C GLY A 58 24.50 -20.37 -30.14
N VAL A 59 23.24 -20.27 -30.60
CA VAL A 59 22.15 -21.20 -30.21
C VAL A 59 22.51 -22.67 -30.45
N ALA A 60 23.15 -22.97 -31.59
CA ALA A 60 23.70 -24.28 -31.93
C ALA A 60 24.81 -24.13 -32.98
N ALA A 61 25.50 -25.22 -33.32
CA ALA A 61 26.54 -25.20 -34.34
C ALA A 61 25.95 -24.86 -35.73
N PRO A 62 26.70 -24.20 -36.63
CA PRO A 62 26.27 -23.99 -38.01
C PRO A 62 25.84 -25.30 -38.68
N ASP A 63 24.90 -25.19 -39.62
CA ASP A 63 24.28 -26.30 -40.34
C ASP A 63 23.44 -27.28 -39.50
N THR A 64 23.34 -27.07 -38.17
CA THR A 64 22.38 -27.81 -37.32
C THR A 64 20.97 -27.64 -37.89
N LEU A 65 20.25 -28.75 -38.07
CA LEU A 65 18.86 -28.71 -38.52
C LEU A 65 17.96 -28.17 -37.41
N VAL A 66 17.04 -27.29 -37.75
CA VAL A 66 16.00 -26.78 -36.87
C VAL A 66 14.67 -27.19 -37.48
N THR A 67 13.89 -27.96 -36.74
CA THR A 67 12.53 -28.34 -37.11
C THR A 67 11.56 -27.55 -36.27
N ILE A 68 10.61 -26.89 -36.92
CA ILE A 68 9.57 -26.08 -36.28
C ILE A 68 8.22 -26.64 -36.70
N THR A 69 7.41 -26.96 -35.69
CA THR A 69 6.07 -27.51 -35.88
C THR A 69 5.04 -26.59 -35.23
N PRO A 70 4.46 -25.64 -36.00
CA PRO A 70 3.38 -24.81 -35.50
C PRO A 70 2.11 -25.63 -35.25
N GLN A 71 1.41 -25.35 -34.16
CA GLN A 71 0.15 -26.01 -33.81
C GLN A 71 -0.94 -24.97 -33.49
N GLN A 72 -2.20 -25.36 -33.73
CA GLN A 72 -3.39 -24.53 -33.46
C GLN A 72 -4.12 -24.95 -32.18
N HIS A 73 -3.59 -25.94 -31.45
CA HIS A 73 -4.11 -26.41 -30.18
C HIS A 73 -2.96 -26.42 -29.17
N PRO A 74 -3.22 -26.23 -27.86
CA PRO A 74 -2.19 -26.30 -26.85
C PRO A 74 -1.70 -27.75 -26.71
N HIS A 75 -0.46 -27.93 -26.25
CA HIS A 75 0.04 -29.24 -25.85
C HIS A 75 -0.60 -29.72 -24.55
N ASP A 76 -1.00 -28.77 -23.70
CA ASP A 76 -1.71 -29.05 -22.45
C ASP A 76 -3.14 -28.45 -22.46
N GLU A 77 -4.14 -29.31 -22.66
CA GLU A 77 -5.54 -28.89 -22.80
C GLU A 77 -6.23 -28.58 -21.45
N ASN A 78 -5.61 -28.93 -20.32
CA ASN A 78 -6.26 -28.93 -18.99
C ASN A 78 -5.63 -27.94 -18.01
N LEU A 79 -5.45 -26.68 -18.41
CA LEU A 79 -4.97 -25.63 -17.51
C LEU A 79 -6.14 -24.74 -17.03
N PRO A 80 -6.73 -25.00 -15.84
CA PRO A 80 -7.87 -24.24 -15.33
C PRO A 80 -7.51 -22.76 -15.14
N GLY A 81 -8.43 -21.87 -15.52
CA GLY A 81 -8.26 -20.42 -15.42
C GLY A 81 -7.38 -19.79 -16.50
N LEU A 82 -6.81 -20.60 -17.41
CA LEU A 82 -6.10 -20.13 -18.59
C LEU A 82 -7.00 -20.19 -19.82
N THR A 83 -6.87 -19.18 -20.69
CA THR A 83 -7.51 -19.14 -21.99
C THR A 83 -6.44 -19.17 -23.07
N TYR A 84 -6.46 -20.22 -23.89
CA TYR A 84 -5.46 -20.41 -24.94
C TYR A 84 -5.55 -19.33 -26.02
N LEU A 85 -4.40 -18.81 -26.45
CA LEU A 85 -4.30 -17.74 -27.45
C LEU A 85 -4.31 -18.23 -28.91
N GLY A 86 -4.53 -19.53 -29.13
CA GLY A 86 -4.63 -20.10 -30.47
C GLY A 86 -3.29 -20.41 -31.12
N ARG A 87 -2.18 -20.34 -30.37
CA ARG A 87 -0.82 -20.53 -30.90
C ARG A 87 0.03 -21.40 -30.02
N SER A 88 0.67 -22.36 -30.67
CA SER A 88 1.66 -23.23 -30.07
C SER A 88 2.77 -23.56 -31.07
N VAL A 89 3.95 -23.87 -30.56
CA VAL A 89 5.08 -24.30 -31.38
C VAL A 89 5.91 -25.35 -30.67
N GLU A 90 6.29 -26.39 -31.41
CA GLU A 90 7.34 -27.31 -31.00
C GLU A 90 8.60 -27.03 -31.82
N ILE A 91 9.75 -26.98 -31.14
CA ILE A 91 11.06 -26.68 -31.75
C ILE A 91 12.02 -27.81 -31.44
N VAL A 92 12.63 -28.38 -32.47
CA VAL A 92 13.64 -29.44 -32.34
C VAL A 92 14.95 -28.99 -33.02
N LEU A 93 16.07 -29.02 -32.29
CA LEU A 93 17.41 -28.77 -32.83
C LEU A 93 18.17 -30.09 -33.01
N GLY A 94 18.60 -30.38 -34.24
CA GLY A 94 19.31 -31.61 -34.61
C GLY A 94 18.66 -32.85 -34.02
N ASP A 95 19.46 -33.67 -33.34
CA ASP A 95 19.00 -34.87 -32.64
C ASP A 95 18.47 -34.55 -31.22
N LYS A 96 17.55 -33.56 -31.12
CA LYS A 96 16.96 -33.05 -29.87
C LYS A 96 17.99 -32.44 -28.90
N MET A 97 18.96 -31.71 -29.43
CA MET A 97 19.95 -30.99 -28.63
C MET A 97 19.33 -29.79 -27.91
N GLN A 98 19.69 -29.58 -26.65
CA GLN A 98 19.33 -28.36 -25.92
C GLN A 98 20.03 -27.13 -26.53
N PRO A 99 19.37 -25.95 -26.54
CA PRO A 99 19.95 -24.76 -27.11
C PRO A 99 21.04 -24.22 -26.17
N LYS A 100 22.15 -23.73 -26.72
CA LYS A 100 23.24 -23.12 -25.93
C LYS A 100 23.02 -21.64 -25.64
N ALA A 101 22.04 -21.03 -26.30
CA ALA A 101 21.61 -19.65 -26.12
C ALA A 101 20.08 -19.59 -26.32
N PRO A 102 19.37 -18.58 -25.76
CA PRO A 102 17.92 -18.55 -25.81
C PRO A 102 17.32 -18.53 -27.23
N ILE A 103 16.11 -19.09 -27.35
CA ILE A 103 15.28 -19.01 -28.56
C ILE A 103 14.08 -18.13 -28.26
N ALA A 104 13.95 -17.02 -28.99
CA ALA A 104 12.80 -16.13 -28.90
C ALA A 104 11.67 -16.66 -29.80
N VAL A 105 10.50 -16.90 -29.20
CA VAL A 105 9.27 -17.22 -29.91
C VAL A 105 8.31 -16.05 -29.76
N SER A 106 7.81 -15.54 -30.89
CA SER A 106 6.85 -14.44 -30.89
C SER A 106 5.59 -14.78 -31.68
N ILE A 107 4.45 -14.32 -31.18
CA ILE A 107 3.16 -14.37 -31.89
C ILE A 107 2.56 -12.96 -31.97
N PRO A 108 1.74 -12.65 -32.99
CA PRO A 108 0.99 -11.40 -33.00
C PRO A 108 0.02 -11.35 -31.82
N VAL A 109 -0.15 -10.16 -31.23
CA VAL A 109 -1.22 -9.94 -30.24
C VAL A 109 -2.57 -10.22 -30.92
N PRO A 110 -3.36 -11.19 -30.45
CA PRO A 110 -4.62 -11.51 -31.12
C PRO A 110 -5.60 -10.34 -31.00
N ARG A 111 -6.39 -10.08 -32.05
CA ARG A 111 -7.27 -8.91 -32.13
C ARG A 111 -8.28 -8.78 -30.99
N GLN A 112 -8.65 -9.91 -30.37
CA GLN A 112 -9.58 -9.93 -29.24
C GLN A 112 -8.93 -9.56 -27.89
N PHE A 113 -7.61 -9.34 -27.85
CA PHE A 113 -6.90 -8.94 -26.64
C PHE A 113 -6.27 -7.57 -26.85
N GLU A 114 -6.67 -6.61 -26.02
CA GLU A 114 -5.86 -5.41 -25.81
C GLU A 114 -4.72 -5.81 -24.88
N ALA A 115 -3.48 -5.69 -25.35
CA ALA A 115 -2.27 -6.13 -24.63
C ALA A 115 -2.16 -5.52 -23.22
N ASP A 116 -2.86 -4.42 -22.99
CA ASP A 116 -2.79 -3.59 -21.80
C ASP A 116 -3.67 -4.12 -20.65
N THR A 117 -4.56 -5.08 -20.91
CA THR A 117 -5.58 -5.52 -19.93
C THR A 117 -5.53 -7.00 -19.55
N ALA A 118 -4.87 -7.84 -20.35
CA ALA A 118 -4.79 -9.27 -20.09
C ALA A 118 -3.37 -9.68 -19.67
N THR A 119 -3.24 -10.39 -18.55
CA THR A 119 -1.97 -11.03 -18.18
C THR A 119 -1.74 -12.22 -19.11
N ILE A 120 -0.66 -12.15 -19.90
CA ILE A 120 -0.30 -13.19 -20.87
C ILE A 120 0.91 -13.94 -20.36
N ILE A 121 0.86 -15.27 -20.46
CA ILE A 121 1.95 -16.17 -20.11
C ILE A 121 2.21 -17.13 -21.25
N ALA A 122 3.45 -17.62 -21.35
CA ALA A 122 3.75 -18.75 -22.19
C ALA A 122 4.06 -19.95 -21.29
N VAL A 123 3.62 -21.14 -21.71
CA VAL A 123 3.74 -22.37 -20.94
C VAL A 123 4.53 -23.34 -21.78
N THR A 124 5.58 -23.88 -21.18
CA THR A 124 6.44 -24.89 -21.77
C THR A 124 6.56 -26.08 -20.84
N GLN A 125 7.36 -27.08 -21.18
CA GLN A 125 7.56 -28.26 -20.31
C GLN A 125 9.04 -28.43 -19.96
N ASP A 126 9.35 -28.61 -18.68
CA ASP A 126 10.68 -29.01 -18.20
C ASP A 126 10.57 -30.31 -17.40
N ASP A 127 11.24 -31.37 -17.87
CA ASP A 127 11.18 -32.72 -17.29
C ASP A 127 9.74 -33.22 -16.99
N GLY A 128 8.82 -32.92 -17.90
CA GLY A 128 7.40 -33.32 -17.80
C GLY A 128 6.56 -32.47 -16.84
N ASN A 129 7.15 -31.43 -16.24
CA ASN A 129 6.42 -30.43 -15.46
C ASN A 129 6.18 -29.18 -16.30
N PRO A 130 5.02 -28.52 -16.17
CA PRO A 130 4.79 -27.25 -16.83
C PRO A 130 5.72 -26.18 -16.26
N GLU A 131 6.42 -25.48 -17.14
CA GLU A 131 7.23 -24.30 -16.84
C GLU A 131 6.57 -23.06 -17.45
N PHE A 132 6.54 -21.97 -16.70
CA PHE A 132 5.92 -20.71 -17.11
C PHE A 132 7.00 -19.71 -17.51
N LEU A 133 6.90 -19.23 -18.74
CA LEU A 133 7.81 -18.25 -19.30
C LEU A 133 7.16 -16.87 -19.34
N PRO A 134 7.92 -15.81 -18.98
CA PRO A 134 7.44 -14.45 -19.11
C PRO A 134 7.23 -14.10 -20.59
N VAL A 135 6.18 -13.31 -20.85
CA VAL A 135 5.85 -12.82 -22.19
C VAL A 135 6.00 -11.31 -22.23
N THR A 136 6.86 -10.82 -23.12
CA THR A 136 7.00 -9.38 -23.39
C THR A 136 6.07 -8.99 -24.53
N ALA A 137 5.18 -8.03 -24.28
CA ALA A 137 4.35 -7.40 -25.31
C ALA A 137 5.03 -6.14 -25.85
N ALA A 138 5.45 -6.15 -27.11
CA ALA A 138 6.07 -4.99 -27.76
C ALA A 138 5.79 -4.99 -29.26
N ASN A 139 5.51 -3.81 -29.83
CA ASN A 139 5.29 -3.63 -31.27
C ASN A 139 4.24 -4.59 -31.87
N GLY A 140 3.18 -4.89 -31.11
CA GLY A 140 2.12 -5.82 -31.54
C GLY A 140 2.52 -7.30 -31.53
N LEU A 141 3.64 -7.65 -30.89
CA LEU A 141 4.11 -9.03 -30.72
C LEU A 141 4.17 -9.40 -29.23
N LEU A 142 3.81 -10.64 -28.93
CA LEU A 142 3.98 -11.31 -27.66
C LEU A 142 5.20 -12.23 -27.78
N THR A 143 6.24 -12.02 -26.98
CA THR A 143 7.50 -12.77 -27.11
C THR A 143 7.88 -13.48 -25.81
N ALA A 144 8.16 -14.78 -25.90
CA ALA A 144 8.73 -15.59 -24.82
C ALA A 144 10.12 -16.12 -25.24
N ASN A 145 11.01 -16.34 -24.27
CA ASN A 145 12.35 -16.87 -24.51
C ASN A 145 12.49 -18.27 -23.90
N LEU A 146 12.74 -19.25 -24.76
CA LEU A 146 13.03 -20.63 -24.37
C LEU A 146 14.52 -20.79 -24.07
N VAL A 147 14.85 -21.40 -22.92
CA VAL A 147 16.22 -21.77 -22.53
C VAL A 147 16.48 -23.27 -22.61
N HIS A 148 15.42 -24.06 -22.77
CA HIS A 148 15.46 -25.47 -23.14
C HIS A 148 14.41 -25.76 -24.23
N LEU A 149 14.58 -26.88 -24.94
CA LEU A 149 13.66 -27.32 -25.98
C LEU A 149 12.46 -28.02 -25.36
N SER A 150 11.32 -27.38 -25.49
CA SER A 150 10.03 -27.94 -25.13
C SER A 150 8.92 -27.29 -25.97
N PRO A 151 7.74 -27.93 -26.06
CA PRO A 151 6.62 -27.31 -26.73
C PRO A 151 6.16 -26.07 -25.97
N LEU A 152 5.92 -24.98 -26.68
CA LEU A 152 5.56 -23.70 -26.11
C LEU A 152 4.14 -23.30 -26.54
N ASP A 153 3.29 -23.07 -25.55
CA ASP A 153 1.91 -22.63 -25.70
C ASP A 153 1.74 -21.20 -25.16
N PHE A 154 0.84 -20.40 -25.73
CA PHE A 154 0.54 -19.05 -25.22
C PHE A 154 -0.88 -18.99 -24.64
N PHE A 155 -1.03 -18.39 -23.45
CA PHE A 155 -2.29 -18.29 -22.73
C PHE A 155 -2.51 -16.88 -22.16
N THR A 156 -3.77 -16.51 -21.97
CA THR A 156 -4.18 -15.43 -21.06
C THR A 156 -4.66 -16.00 -19.75
N VAL A 157 -4.34 -15.29 -18.66
CA VAL A 157 -4.81 -15.60 -17.32
C VAL A 157 -6.10 -14.82 -17.08
N ASP A 158 -7.19 -15.53 -16.81
CA ASP A 158 -8.45 -14.91 -16.40
C ASP A 158 -8.47 -14.77 -14.87
N ILE A 159 -7.84 -13.71 -14.36
CA ILE A 159 -7.73 -13.44 -12.93
C ILE A 159 -9.13 -13.36 -12.29
N SER A 160 -10.16 -12.91 -13.03
CA SER A 160 -11.53 -12.81 -12.50
C SER A 160 -12.12 -14.18 -12.13
N LYS A 161 -11.71 -15.24 -12.83
CA LYS A 161 -12.07 -16.63 -12.48
C LYS A 161 -11.32 -17.16 -11.27
N PHE A 162 -10.17 -16.56 -10.93
CA PHE A 162 -9.44 -16.87 -9.70
C PHE A 162 -9.98 -16.09 -8.50
N THR A 163 -10.56 -14.89 -8.68
CA THR A 163 -10.96 -14.00 -7.57
C THR A 163 -12.32 -14.29 -6.94
N ALA A 164 -13.14 -15.16 -7.51
CA ALA A 164 -14.47 -15.49 -6.97
C ALA A 164 -14.45 -16.13 -5.57
N GLY A 165 -13.27 -16.60 -5.09
CA GLY A 165 -13.06 -17.15 -3.75
C GLY A 165 -12.02 -16.39 -2.90
N VAL A 166 -11.63 -15.18 -3.31
CA VAL A 166 -10.50 -14.43 -2.74
C VAL A 166 -10.96 -13.30 -1.80
N THR A 167 -10.19 -12.99 -0.75
CA THR A 167 -10.50 -11.88 0.17
C THR A 167 -10.57 -10.52 -0.54
N ALA A 168 -11.37 -9.60 0.01
CA ALA A 168 -11.55 -8.25 -0.55
C ALA A 168 -10.21 -7.51 -0.73
N SER A 169 -9.25 -7.76 0.16
CA SER A 169 -7.94 -7.10 0.17
C SER A 169 -7.03 -7.53 -0.97
N LEU A 170 -7.00 -8.83 -1.33
CA LEU A 170 -6.25 -9.26 -2.52
C LEU A 170 -6.91 -8.75 -3.81
N ARG A 171 -8.24 -8.68 -3.87
CA ARG A 171 -8.91 -8.03 -4.99
C ARG A 171 -8.47 -6.57 -5.12
N THR A 172 -8.54 -5.78 -4.04
CA THR A 172 -8.09 -4.38 -4.03
C THR A 172 -6.61 -4.24 -4.41
N LEU A 173 -5.74 -5.14 -3.96
CA LEU A 173 -4.33 -5.17 -4.33
C LEU A 173 -4.13 -5.38 -5.84
N LEU A 174 -4.88 -6.31 -6.44
CA LEU A 174 -4.74 -6.68 -7.85
C LEU A 174 -5.44 -5.69 -8.80
N THR A 175 -6.62 -5.20 -8.44
CA THR A 175 -7.46 -4.38 -9.31
C THR A 175 -7.26 -2.88 -9.08
N GLY A 176 -6.64 -2.49 -7.95
CA GLY A 176 -6.57 -1.09 -7.55
C GLY A 176 -7.94 -0.49 -7.22
N GLU A 177 -8.96 -1.33 -6.98
CA GLU A 177 -10.33 -0.88 -6.72
C GLU A 177 -10.36 0.12 -5.56
N SER A 178 -10.84 1.32 -5.84
CA SER A 178 -11.03 2.36 -4.84
C SER A 178 -12.41 2.22 -4.21
N ALA A 179 -12.47 2.36 -2.90
CA ALA A 179 -13.73 2.40 -2.18
C ALA A 179 -14.33 3.82 -2.19
N THR A 180 -15.54 3.96 -1.66
CA THR A 180 -16.07 5.27 -1.29
C THR A 180 -15.43 5.72 0.03
N ALA A 181 -15.11 7.01 0.12
CA ALA A 181 -14.56 7.58 1.35
C ALA A 181 -15.52 7.33 2.56
N PRO A 182 -14.99 6.94 3.73
CA PRO A 182 -15.79 6.74 4.94
C PRO A 182 -16.52 8.01 5.37
N ASP A 183 -17.71 7.85 5.94
CA ASP A 183 -18.51 8.96 6.48
C ASP A 183 -17.81 9.74 7.60
N CYS A 184 -16.79 9.16 8.23
CA CYS A 184 -16.01 9.80 9.31
C CYS A 184 -14.96 10.80 8.80
N LEU A 185 -14.67 10.84 7.50
CA LEU A 185 -13.65 11.70 6.93
C LEU A 185 -13.96 13.18 7.19
N GLU A 186 -12.96 13.93 7.66
CA GLU A 186 -13.02 15.37 7.98
C GLU A 186 -14.05 15.75 9.07
N LYS A 187 -14.60 14.79 9.80
CA LYS A 187 -15.42 15.04 10.99
C LYS A 187 -14.53 15.33 12.20
N SER A 188 -14.99 16.26 13.02
CA SER A 188 -14.34 16.58 14.29
C SER A 188 -14.88 15.71 15.42
N VAL A 189 -14.07 15.52 16.46
CA VAL A 189 -14.41 14.81 17.69
C VAL A 189 -13.98 15.65 18.89
N ASP A 190 -14.82 15.75 19.91
CA ASP A 190 -14.47 16.44 21.15
C ASP A 190 -13.77 15.51 22.14
N VAL A 191 -12.59 15.92 22.61
CA VAL A 191 -11.76 15.17 23.56
C VAL A 191 -11.45 16.07 24.75
N GLY A 192 -12.10 15.83 25.89
CA GLY A 192 -11.84 16.62 27.10
C GLY A 192 -12.10 18.13 26.92
N GLY A 193 -13.03 18.51 26.04
CA GLY A 193 -13.31 19.90 25.70
C GLY A 193 -12.45 20.49 24.58
N VAL A 194 -11.51 19.74 24.02
CA VAL A 194 -10.74 20.10 22.82
C VAL A 194 -11.42 19.53 21.59
N THR A 195 -11.75 20.37 20.61
CA THR A 195 -12.28 19.90 19.33
C THR A 195 -11.12 19.47 18.43
N VAL A 196 -11.06 18.19 18.09
CA VAL A 196 -9.99 17.59 17.30
C VAL A 196 -10.50 17.23 15.91
N LYS A 197 -9.76 17.58 14.85
CA LYS A 197 -10.12 17.27 13.46
C LYS A 197 -8.92 16.72 12.69
N ALA A 198 -9.09 15.57 12.06
CA ALA A 198 -8.14 15.06 11.08
C ALA A 198 -8.52 15.58 9.70
N HIS A 199 -7.58 16.24 9.04
CA HIS A 199 -7.76 16.71 7.67
C HIS A 199 -7.50 15.58 6.67
N ARG A 200 -8.08 15.69 5.47
CA ARG A 200 -7.77 14.78 4.37
C ARG A 200 -6.26 14.71 4.14
N ALA A 201 -5.76 13.50 3.86
CA ALA A 201 -4.36 13.29 3.53
C ALA A 201 -3.97 14.11 2.30
N LYS A 202 -2.76 14.66 2.33
CA LYS A 202 -2.18 15.43 1.23
C LYS A 202 -0.88 14.81 0.73
N SER A 203 -0.59 14.96 -0.55
CA SER A 203 0.75 14.68 -1.07
C SER A 203 1.75 15.78 -0.70
N GLU A 204 3.04 15.58 -0.95
CA GLU A 204 4.07 16.61 -0.69
C GLU A 204 3.85 17.90 -1.49
N SER A 205 3.18 17.80 -2.65
CA SER A 205 2.80 18.96 -3.46
C SER A 205 1.57 19.71 -2.92
N GLY A 206 0.94 19.20 -1.84
CA GLY A 206 -0.22 19.80 -1.19
C GLY A 206 -1.57 19.43 -1.80
N GLY A 207 -1.57 18.60 -2.86
CA GLY A 207 -2.80 18.05 -3.45
C GLY A 207 -3.47 17.05 -2.52
N ASN A 208 -4.80 16.94 -2.59
CA ASN A 208 -5.52 15.90 -1.85
C ASN A 208 -5.11 14.52 -2.35
N LEU A 209 -4.77 13.63 -1.42
CA LEU A 209 -4.39 12.26 -1.71
C LEU A 209 -5.48 11.32 -1.20
N ASP A 210 -6.28 10.79 -2.13
CA ASP A 210 -7.39 9.88 -1.79
C ASP A 210 -6.94 8.42 -1.61
N ALA A 211 -5.65 8.17 -1.39
CA ALA A 211 -5.11 6.83 -1.14
C ALA A 211 -5.16 6.41 0.34
N ILE A 212 -5.38 7.38 1.25
CA ILE A 212 -5.56 7.14 2.69
C ILE A 212 -6.62 8.09 3.21
N TRP A 213 -7.60 7.57 3.94
CA TRP A 213 -8.60 8.39 4.61
C TRP A 213 -8.43 8.32 6.13
N PRO A 214 -8.06 9.43 6.78
CA PRO A 214 -8.00 9.51 8.23
C PRO A 214 -9.38 9.76 8.82
N CYS A 215 -9.70 8.99 9.85
CA CYS A 215 -10.91 9.12 10.64
C CYS A 215 -10.55 9.21 12.13
N LEU A 216 -11.29 10.06 12.84
CA LEU A 216 -11.17 10.18 14.29
C LEU A 216 -12.40 9.58 14.98
N ARG A 217 -12.16 8.92 16.11
CA ARG A 217 -13.19 8.53 17.07
C ARG A 217 -12.64 8.64 18.49
N TYR A 218 -13.51 8.94 19.45
CA TYR A 218 -13.14 8.95 20.86
C TYR A 218 -13.83 7.80 21.55
N ASP A 219 -13.04 6.92 22.16
CA ASP A 219 -13.53 5.69 22.77
C ASP A 219 -12.71 5.32 24.01
N HIS A 220 -13.38 4.87 25.06
CA HIS A 220 -12.75 4.48 26.34
C HIS A 220 -11.73 5.49 26.90
N GLY A 221 -11.96 6.79 26.71
CA GLY A 221 -11.07 7.85 27.21
C GLY A 221 -9.86 8.15 26.31
N GLN A 222 -9.73 7.47 25.17
CA GLN A 222 -8.66 7.63 24.20
C GLN A 222 -9.19 8.19 22.88
N LEU A 223 -8.40 9.08 22.27
CA LEU A 223 -8.61 9.47 20.88
C LEU A 223 -7.98 8.42 19.98
N LEU A 224 -8.75 7.90 19.03
CA LEU A 224 -8.30 6.90 18.07
C LEU A 224 -8.28 7.54 16.68
N LEU A 225 -7.12 7.45 16.03
CA LEU A 225 -6.92 7.83 14.63
C LEU A 225 -6.88 6.57 13.78
N ASP A 226 -7.96 6.33 13.06
CA ASP A 226 -8.08 5.24 12.10
C ASP A 226 -7.62 5.73 10.73
N LEU A 227 -6.62 5.05 10.15
CA LEU A 227 -6.17 5.26 8.78
C LEU A 227 -6.73 4.16 7.90
N HIS A 228 -7.65 4.50 7.01
CA HIS A 228 -8.23 3.56 6.05
C HIS A 228 -7.40 3.57 4.76
N ALA A 229 -6.87 2.42 4.38
CA ALA A 229 -6.18 2.28 3.10
C ALA A 229 -7.18 2.33 1.95
N ASN A 230 -6.87 3.09 0.90
CA ASN A 230 -7.63 3.10 -0.34
C ASN A 230 -6.72 2.82 -1.54
N GLY A 231 -7.12 1.84 -2.36
CA GLY A 231 -6.33 1.34 -3.48
C GLY A 231 -5.30 0.28 -3.07
N ASN A 232 -4.35 0.01 -3.97
CA ASN A 232 -3.45 -1.15 -3.91
C ASN A 232 -2.09 -0.88 -3.23
N ARG A 233 -1.91 0.27 -2.59
CA ARG A 233 -0.62 0.65 -2.00
C ARG A 233 -0.50 0.17 -0.56
N ALA A 234 0.67 -0.33 -0.21
CA ALA A 234 1.05 -0.61 1.18
C ALA A 234 1.88 0.54 1.72
N TRP A 235 1.59 0.96 2.95
CA TRP A 235 2.17 2.15 3.54
C TRP A 235 2.83 1.86 4.88
N LEU A 236 4.01 2.44 5.08
CA LEU A 236 4.56 2.67 6.41
C LEU A 236 4.01 3.96 6.95
N THR A 237 3.52 3.91 8.17
CA THR A 237 2.85 5.04 8.80
C THR A 237 3.53 5.40 10.11
N ARG A 238 3.44 6.68 10.47
CA ARG A 238 3.93 7.21 11.74
C ARG A 238 3.02 8.33 12.21
N SER A 239 3.00 8.58 13.52
CA SER A 239 2.27 9.69 14.12
C SER A 239 3.19 10.61 14.91
N GLN A 240 2.74 11.84 15.12
CA GLN A 240 3.32 12.80 16.05
C GLN A 240 2.22 13.28 17.02
N PRO A 241 2.37 13.08 18.33
CA PRO A 241 3.45 12.34 18.97
C PRO A 241 3.42 10.86 18.58
N ASP A 242 4.50 10.14 18.84
CA ASP A 242 4.56 8.71 18.57
C ASP A 242 3.56 7.98 19.48
N ALA A 243 2.61 7.27 18.88
CA ALA A 243 1.62 6.47 19.61
C ALA A 243 2.24 5.17 20.18
N GLY A 244 3.51 4.87 19.90
CA GLY A 244 4.20 3.68 20.36
C GLY A 244 3.73 2.39 19.67
N THR A 245 4.07 1.23 20.24
CA THR A 245 3.79 -0.10 19.67
C THR A 245 2.30 -0.48 19.60
N GLY A 246 1.39 0.44 19.95
CA GLY A 246 -0.06 0.23 19.98
C GLY A 246 -0.75 0.31 18.62
N ALA A 247 -0.02 0.65 17.54
CA ALA A 247 -0.58 0.70 16.19
C ALA A 247 -0.94 -0.72 15.71
N LEU A 248 -2.22 -1.07 15.82
CA LEU A 248 -2.75 -2.35 15.38
C LEU A 248 -3.54 -2.14 14.09
N SER A 249 -3.09 -2.76 12.99
CA SER A 249 -3.94 -2.94 11.83
C SER A 249 -5.07 -3.85 12.28
N ALA A 250 -6.30 -3.34 12.33
CA ALA A 250 -7.47 -4.15 12.62
C ALA A 250 -7.71 -5.02 11.38
N PRO A 251 -7.53 -6.35 11.46
CA PRO A 251 -7.82 -7.18 10.31
C PRO A 251 -9.33 -7.22 10.08
N GLY A 252 -9.76 -7.05 8.84
CA GLY A 252 -11.02 -7.67 8.42
C GLY A 252 -10.91 -9.18 8.67
N SER A 253 -12.03 -9.84 8.95
CA SER A 253 -12.04 -11.25 9.40
C SER A 253 -11.39 -12.28 8.44
N GLY A 254 -11.05 -11.89 7.20
CA GLY A 254 -10.27 -12.71 6.26
C GLY A 254 -8.77 -12.39 6.19
N ASP A 255 -8.30 -11.28 6.78
CA ASP A 255 -6.93 -10.77 6.58
C ASP A 255 -6.02 -10.90 7.81
N ALA A 256 -6.51 -11.51 8.89
CA ALA A 256 -5.76 -11.66 10.14
C ALA A 256 -4.46 -12.46 9.95
N THR A 257 -4.49 -13.50 9.11
CA THR A 257 -3.32 -14.31 8.77
C THR A 257 -2.29 -13.48 8.01
N ALA A 258 -2.72 -12.74 6.99
CA ALA A 258 -1.84 -11.89 6.20
C ALA A 258 -1.17 -10.84 7.10
N VAL A 259 -1.96 -10.14 7.92
CA VAL A 259 -1.47 -9.17 8.92
C VAL A 259 -0.48 -9.80 9.91
N GLY A 260 -0.72 -11.04 10.34
CA GLY A 260 0.20 -11.80 11.20
C GLY A 260 1.56 -12.06 10.55
N PHE A 261 1.56 -12.46 9.28
CA PHE A 261 2.79 -12.61 8.50
C PHE A 261 3.52 -11.30 8.27
N PHE A 262 2.81 -10.22 7.95
CA PHE A 262 3.45 -8.90 7.83
C PHE A 262 4.13 -8.49 9.11
N LYS A 263 3.45 -8.68 10.25
CA LYS A 263 4.07 -8.42 11.55
C LYS A 263 5.31 -9.28 11.72
N LEU A 264 5.27 -10.56 11.38
CA LEU A 264 6.46 -11.42 11.48
C LEU A 264 7.61 -10.92 10.58
N PHE A 265 7.37 -10.67 9.30
CA PHE A 265 8.43 -10.27 8.35
C PHE A 265 8.95 -8.85 8.59
N TYR A 266 8.09 -7.92 8.97
CA TYR A 266 8.43 -6.50 9.04
C TYR A 266 8.81 -6.03 10.46
N SER A 267 8.17 -6.57 11.51
CA SER A 267 8.46 -6.13 12.90
C SER A 267 9.78 -6.66 13.45
N LEU A 268 10.38 -7.67 12.81
CA LEU A 268 11.74 -8.12 13.11
C LEU A 268 12.81 -7.09 12.70
N GLY A 269 12.46 -6.14 11.82
CA GLY A 269 13.34 -5.08 11.30
C GLY A 269 13.15 -3.71 11.96
N LYS A 270 13.75 -3.49 13.13
CA LYS A 270 14.26 -2.19 13.64
C LYS A 270 13.32 -0.99 13.93
N HIS A 271 12.04 -0.95 13.54
CA HIS A 271 11.19 0.24 13.80
C HIS A 271 9.88 -0.09 14.52
N ARG A 272 9.95 -0.20 15.85
CA ARG A 272 8.79 -0.49 16.72
C ARG A 272 7.70 0.59 16.74
N SER A 273 7.99 1.78 16.21
CA SER A 273 7.06 2.93 16.18
C SER A 273 6.38 3.17 14.83
N THR A 274 6.69 2.36 13.80
CA THR A 274 6.06 2.49 12.48
C THR A 274 4.93 1.49 12.34
N GLY A 275 3.72 1.97 12.05
CA GLY A 275 2.58 1.11 11.72
C GLY A 275 2.58 0.71 10.25
N THR A 276 2.05 -0.46 9.92
CA THR A 276 1.88 -0.92 8.54
C THR A 276 0.41 -0.86 8.13
N LEU A 277 0.11 -0.10 7.10
CA LEU A 277 -1.23 0.05 6.54
C LEU A 277 -1.30 -0.66 5.18
N MET A 278 -2.03 -1.77 5.14
CA MET A 278 -2.13 -2.65 3.98
C MET A 278 -3.37 -2.33 3.13
N PRO A 279 -3.35 -2.64 1.82
CA PRO A 279 -4.52 -2.49 0.96
C PRO A 279 -5.78 -3.11 1.57
N GLY A 280 -6.88 -2.37 1.57
CA GLY A 280 -8.17 -2.83 2.10
C GLY A 280 -8.27 -2.90 3.64
N THR A 281 -7.21 -2.56 4.38
CA THR A 281 -7.20 -2.63 5.85
C THR A 281 -7.31 -1.26 6.50
N THR A 282 -7.53 -1.26 7.82
CA THR A 282 -7.53 -0.04 8.65
C THR A 282 -6.48 -0.17 9.75
N LEU A 283 -5.67 0.86 9.93
CA LEU A 283 -4.70 0.96 11.02
C LEU A 283 -5.19 1.95 12.06
N THR A 284 -5.22 1.55 13.33
CA THR A 284 -5.63 2.43 14.43
C THR A 284 -4.42 2.85 15.27
N TYR A 285 -4.24 4.16 15.43
CA TYR A 285 -3.40 4.76 16.45
C TYR A 285 -4.23 5.22 17.64
N ALA A 286 -3.75 5.02 18.86
CA ALA A 286 -4.43 5.43 20.08
C ALA A 286 -3.64 6.49 20.84
N PHE A 287 -4.33 7.53 21.30
CA PHE A 287 -3.74 8.68 22.01
C PHE A 287 -4.53 8.97 23.29
N SER A 288 -3.83 9.37 24.35
CA SER A 288 -4.48 9.90 25.55
C SER A 288 -4.99 11.32 25.29
N ALA A 289 -5.98 11.75 26.08
CA ALA A 289 -6.51 13.13 26.00
C ALA A 289 -5.43 14.20 26.29
N ASP A 290 -4.39 13.85 27.05
CA ASP A 290 -3.28 14.75 27.39
C ASP A 290 -2.18 14.79 26.32
N ASN A 291 -2.21 13.87 25.35
CA ASN A 291 -1.16 13.72 24.33
C ASN A 291 -1.75 13.53 22.93
N LEU A 292 -2.57 14.49 22.51
CA LEU A 292 -3.30 14.46 21.24
C LEU A 292 -2.34 14.53 20.03
N PRO A 293 -2.66 13.84 18.92
CA PRO A 293 -1.88 13.90 17.71
C PRO A 293 -2.02 15.25 17.02
N THR A 294 -0.93 15.71 16.42
CA THR A 294 -0.88 16.89 15.55
C THR A 294 -0.62 16.51 14.10
N ARG A 295 -0.04 15.32 13.88
CA ARG A 295 0.35 14.85 12.55
C ARG A 295 0.33 13.34 12.46
N ALA A 296 -0.01 12.82 11.31
CA ALA A 296 0.34 11.47 10.88
C ALA A 296 0.91 11.53 9.47
N GLU A 297 1.76 10.57 9.15
CA GLU A 297 2.36 10.44 7.82
C GLU A 297 2.31 9.00 7.38
N ALA A 298 2.24 8.82 6.07
CA ALA A 298 2.31 7.51 5.45
C ALA A 298 3.22 7.57 4.23
N LYS A 299 4.16 6.66 4.12
CA LYS A 299 5.05 6.55 2.97
C LYS A 299 4.90 5.18 2.34
N VAL A 300 4.77 5.14 1.01
CA VAL A 300 4.82 3.89 0.27
C VAL A 300 6.20 3.27 0.48
N ASP A 301 6.23 2.01 0.87
CA ASP A 301 7.46 1.25 0.99
C ASP A 301 7.45 0.10 -0.03
N PRO A 302 8.34 0.13 -1.04
CA PRO A 302 8.40 -0.91 -2.06
C PRO A 302 8.63 -2.30 -1.46
N GLY A 303 9.45 -2.42 -0.41
CA GLY A 303 9.69 -3.67 0.30
C GLY A 303 8.41 -4.24 0.92
N LEU A 304 7.64 -3.38 1.58
CA LEU A 304 6.35 -3.72 2.17
C LEU A 304 5.32 -4.09 1.10
N MET A 305 5.27 -3.37 -0.04
CA MET A 305 4.38 -3.71 -1.15
C MET A 305 4.66 -5.09 -1.74
N LEU A 306 5.94 -5.46 -1.89
CA LEU A 306 6.32 -6.76 -2.38
C LEU A 306 6.06 -7.88 -1.37
N THR A 307 6.39 -7.62 -0.11
CA THR A 307 5.99 -8.49 1.01
C THR A 307 4.48 -8.69 0.97
N ALA A 308 3.73 -7.65 0.58
CA ALA A 308 2.29 -7.72 0.51
C ALA A 308 1.74 -8.60 -0.58
N ALA A 309 2.23 -8.39 -1.79
CA ALA A 309 1.91 -9.25 -2.91
C ALA A 309 2.15 -10.71 -2.56
N LEU A 310 3.30 -11.02 -1.97
CA LEU A 310 3.63 -12.38 -1.57
C LEU A 310 2.67 -12.93 -0.51
N VAL A 311 2.47 -12.22 0.60
CA VAL A 311 1.63 -12.70 1.70
C VAL A 311 0.18 -12.90 1.26
N TYR A 312 -0.37 -11.98 0.47
CA TYR A 312 -1.73 -12.14 -0.06
C TYR A 312 -1.83 -13.26 -1.09
N GLN A 313 -0.81 -13.50 -1.92
CA GLN A 313 -0.77 -14.65 -2.82
C GLN A 313 -0.76 -15.97 -2.07
N ILE A 314 0.09 -16.09 -1.05
CA ILE A 314 0.14 -17.26 -0.17
C ILE A 314 -1.23 -17.49 0.48
N THR A 315 -1.84 -16.43 1.01
CA THR A 315 -3.16 -16.52 1.67
C THR A 315 -4.23 -16.99 0.68
N ALA A 316 -4.26 -16.45 -0.53
CA ALA A 316 -5.24 -16.84 -1.56
C ALA A 316 -5.11 -18.29 -2.00
N ILE A 317 -3.87 -18.78 -2.11
CA ILE A 317 -3.56 -20.19 -2.38
C ILE A 317 -4.15 -21.09 -1.28
N PHE A 318 -4.03 -20.68 -0.02
CA PHE A 318 -4.62 -21.40 1.11
C PHE A 318 -6.16 -21.32 1.13
N ASP A 319 -6.73 -20.14 0.90
CA ASP A 319 -8.19 -19.96 0.85
C ASP A 319 -8.84 -20.80 -0.25
N MET A 320 -8.24 -20.83 -1.45
CA MET A 320 -8.72 -21.65 -2.58
C MET A 320 -8.76 -23.14 -2.28
N THR A 321 -7.93 -23.61 -1.34
CA THR A 321 -7.85 -25.02 -0.97
C THR A 321 -8.67 -25.38 0.25
N GLY A 322 -9.35 -24.40 0.88
CA GLY A 322 -10.05 -24.59 2.15
C GLY A 322 -9.10 -24.95 3.30
N MET A 323 -7.79 -24.76 3.11
CA MET A 323 -6.78 -25.00 4.13
C MET A 323 -6.63 -23.71 4.92
N SER A 324 -6.76 -23.78 6.25
CA SER A 324 -6.37 -22.65 7.07
C SER A 324 -4.84 -22.54 7.04
N THR A 325 -4.33 -21.36 6.73
CA THR A 325 -2.88 -21.10 6.65
C THR A 325 -2.15 -21.45 7.94
N TYR A 326 -2.85 -21.30 9.07
CA TYR A 326 -2.31 -21.59 10.38
C TYR A 326 -2.10 -23.09 10.60
N ASP A 327 -3.09 -23.91 10.26
CA ASP A 327 -3.07 -25.35 10.54
C ASP A 327 -2.00 -26.10 9.72
N GLU A 328 -1.73 -25.70 8.48
CA GLU A 328 -0.75 -26.40 7.63
C GLU A 328 0.69 -25.98 7.91
N MET A 329 0.91 -24.72 8.28
CA MET A 329 2.27 -24.26 8.61
C MET A 329 2.78 -24.81 9.92
N GLU A 330 1.88 -25.02 10.90
CA GLU A 330 2.23 -25.68 12.15
C GLU A 330 2.59 -27.17 11.92
N LYS A 331 2.00 -27.80 10.89
CA LYS A 331 2.25 -29.21 10.54
C LYS A 331 3.55 -29.46 9.79
N VAL A 332 4.21 -28.43 9.25
CA VAL A 332 5.49 -28.59 8.56
C VAL A 332 6.64 -28.14 9.45
N PRO A 333 7.44 -29.08 9.99
CA PRO A 333 8.63 -28.75 10.76
C PRO A 333 9.58 -27.89 9.91
N GLY A 334 9.93 -26.71 10.42
CA GLY A 334 10.88 -25.80 9.76
C GLY A 334 10.30 -24.91 8.66
N ALA A 335 8.99 -24.94 8.36
CA ALA A 335 8.40 -23.99 7.40
C ALA A 335 8.57 -22.54 7.86
N TYR A 336 8.38 -22.28 9.15
CA TYR A 336 8.65 -20.98 9.76
C TYR A 336 10.13 -20.60 9.68
N ASP A 337 11.05 -21.52 9.98
CA ASP A 337 12.49 -21.27 9.90
C ASP A 337 12.94 -20.99 8.46
N CYS A 338 12.34 -21.68 7.49
CA CYS A 338 12.60 -21.48 6.06
C CYS A 338 12.15 -20.08 5.60
N LEU A 339 10.96 -19.66 6.04
CA LEU A 339 10.45 -18.30 5.75
C LEU A 339 11.25 -17.21 6.47
N LEU A 340 11.64 -17.43 7.71
CA LEU A 340 12.52 -16.52 8.46
C LEU A 340 13.90 -16.41 7.79
N GLY A 341 14.47 -17.53 7.36
CA GLY A 341 15.73 -17.53 6.60
C GLY A 341 15.64 -16.78 5.29
N ALA A 342 14.48 -16.80 4.62
CA ALA A 342 14.26 -15.96 3.44
C ALA A 342 14.12 -14.47 3.78
N ALA A 343 13.53 -14.13 4.94
CA ALA A 343 13.53 -12.76 5.43
C ALA A 343 14.95 -12.25 5.70
N ASP A 344 15.85 -13.10 6.21
CA ASP A 344 17.26 -12.76 6.41
C ASP A 344 18.01 -12.51 5.09
N THR A 345 17.59 -13.15 3.99
CA THR A 345 18.16 -12.87 2.65
C THR A 345 17.74 -11.51 2.06
N LEU A 346 16.79 -10.80 2.68
CA LEU A 346 16.44 -9.43 2.31
C LEU A 346 17.44 -8.39 2.83
N ASP A 347 18.54 -8.80 3.49
CA ASP A 347 19.59 -7.87 3.91
C ASP A 347 20.12 -7.06 2.70
N THR A 348 19.82 -5.76 2.73
CA THR A 348 20.06 -4.77 1.67
C THR A 348 21.53 -4.41 1.45
N THR A 349 22.47 -5.05 2.13
CA THR A 349 23.89 -4.74 2.01
C THR A 349 24.52 -5.36 0.75
N GLY A 350 24.66 -4.55 -0.31
CA GLY A 350 25.57 -4.83 -1.44
C GLY A 350 24.96 -5.45 -2.70
N LYS A 351 23.63 -5.60 -2.77
CA LYS A 351 22.89 -6.04 -3.97
C LYS A 351 21.79 -5.04 -4.32
N THR A 352 21.33 -5.03 -5.57
CA THR A 352 20.14 -4.24 -5.92
C THR A 352 18.90 -4.84 -5.26
N PHE A 353 17.93 -4.00 -4.91
CA PHE A 353 16.68 -4.44 -4.27
C PHE A 353 15.98 -5.58 -5.05
N LEU A 354 16.00 -5.51 -6.39
CA LEU A 354 15.39 -6.52 -7.25
C LEU A 354 16.11 -7.88 -7.17
N GLU A 355 17.43 -7.89 -7.07
CA GLU A 355 18.23 -9.11 -6.89
C GLU A 355 18.01 -9.74 -5.50
N ASN A 356 17.91 -8.92 -4.46
CA ASN A 356 17.59 -9.40 -3.12
C ASN A 356 16.17 -9.95 -3.01
N PHE A 357 15.21 -9.22 -3.59
CA PHE A 357 13.82 -9.66 -3.60
C PHE A 357 13.64 -10.96 -4.38
N SER A 358 14.18 -11.04 -5.61
CA SER A 358 14.07 -12.27 -6.41
C SER A 358 14.71 -13.47 -5.70
N SER A 359 15.84 -13.29 -5.03
CA SER A 359 16.49 -14.32 -4.22
C SER A 359 15.63 -14.74 -3.01
N ALA A 360 15.11 -13.78 -2.24
CA ALA A 360 14.25 -14.06 -1.09
C ALA A 360 12.94 -14.73 -1.52
N PHE A 361 12.35 -14.25 -2.60
CA PHE A 361 11.11 -14.77 -3.17
C PHE A 361 11.29 -16.20 -3.68
N ALA A 362 12.36 -16.47 -4.44
CA ALA A 362 12.69 -17.84 -4.87
C ALA A 362 12.90 -18.76 -3.66
N THR A 363 13.50 -18.26 -2.58
CA THR A 363 13.65 -19.00 -1.33
C THR A 363 12.29 -19.30 -0.70
N ILE A 364 11.40 -18.30 -0.58
CA ILE A 364 10.04 -18.48 -0.01
C ILE A 364 9.21 -19.44 -0.84
N VAL A 365 9.23 -19.30 -2.16
CA VAL A 365 8.53 -20.20 -3.08
C VAL A 365 9.12 -21.62 -2.98
N GLY A 366 10.45 -21.74 -2.88
CA GLY A 366 11.10 -23.02 -2.62
C GLY A 366 10.65 -23.65 -1.31
N CYS A 367 10.56 -22.87 -0.22
CA CYS A 367 10.02 -23.32 1.05
C CYS A 367 8.58 -23.84 0.88
N LEU A 368 7.71 -23.04 0.26
CA LEU A 368 6.29 -23.37 0.10
C LEU A 368 6.05 -24.53 -0.86
N ALA A 369 6.87 -24.69 -1.90
CA ALA A 369 6.78 -25.80 -2.84
C ALA A 369 7.03 -27.16 -2.17
N THR A 370 7.81 -27.19 -1.07
CA THR A 370 7.98 -28.42 -0.26
C THR A 370 6.75 -28.74 0.59
N VAL A 371 5.91 -27.73 0.88
CA VAL A 371 4.71 -27.85 1.71
C VAL A 371 3.48 -28.18 0.89
N VAL A 372 3.38 -27.68 -0.34
CA VAL A 372 2.17 -27.80 -1.16
C VAL A 372 2.42 -28.64 -2.43
N PRO A 373 2.18 -29.96 -2.41
CA PRO A 373 2.40 -30.82 -3.57
C PRO A 373 1.35 -30.63 -4.68
N GLY A 374 1.73 -30.96 -5.92
CA GLY A 374 0.80 -31.10 -7.07
C GLY A 374 0.50 -29.78 -7.82
N PRO A 375 -0.73 -29.58 -8.34
CA PRO A 375 -1.12 -28.38 -9.12
C PRO A 375 -1.03 -27.06 -8.32
N MET A 376 -0.70 -27.15 -7.04
CA MET A 376 -0.43 -26.02 -6.16
C MET A 376 1.01 -25.51 -6.25
N ALA A 377 1.98 -26.40 -6.45
CA ALA A 377 3.33 -26.00 -6.86
C ALA A 377 3.31 -25.26 -8.20
N PHE A 378 2.33 -25.56 -9.06
CA PHE A 378 2.04 -24.82 -10.31
C PHE A 378 1.62 -23.37 -10.05
N LEU A 379 0.69 -23.09 -9.13
CA LEU A 379 0.32 -21.71 -8.79
C LEU A 379 1.52 -20.98 -8.16
N LEU A 380 2.20 -21.62 -7.22
CA LEU A 380 3.41 -21.07 -6.58
C LEU A 380 4.55 -20.82 -7.58
N ASN A 381 4.70 -21.63 -8.64
CA ASN A 381 5.67 -21.42 -9.71
C ASN A 381 5.23 -20.34 -10.73
N ILE A 382 3.94 -20.18 -11.02
CA ILE A 382 3.41 -19.05 -11.81
C ILE A 382 3.65 -17.74 -11.05
N PHE A 383 3.40 -17.73 -9.75
CA PHE A 383 3.70 -16.58 -8.91
C PHE A 383 5.22 -16.42 -8.72
N GLY A 384 5.96 -17.53 -8.58
CA GLY A 384 7.42 -17.68 -8.50
C GLY A 384 8.19 -17.10 -9.68
N SER A 385 7.71 -17.38 -10.89
CA SER A 385 8.17 -16.78 -12.15
C SER A 385 7.57 -15.38 -12.39
N GLY A 386 6.51 -15.04 -11.65
CA GLY A 386 5.80 -13.76 -11.61
C GLY A 386 6.55 -12.59 -10.98
N ALA A 387 7.88 -12.65 -10.94
CA ALA A 387 8.72 -11.47 -10.73
C ALA A 387 8.42 -10.33 -11.73
N GLN A 388 7.71 -10.61 -12.84
CA GLN A 388 7.20 -9.62 -13.80
C GLN A 388 5.77 -9.10 -13.51
N ILE A 389 4.92 -9.84 -12.80
CA ILE A 389 3.70 -9.25 -12.18
C ILE A 389 4.14 -8.28 -11.08
N VAL A 390 5.22 -8.64 -10.40
CA VAL A 390 6.02 -7.72 -9.59
C VAL A 390 6.62 -6.59 -10.44
N ALA A 391 7.06 -6.80 -11.68
CA ALA A 391 7.47 -5.70 -12.56
C ALA A 391 6.31 -4.74 -12.95
N GLY A 392 5.07 -5.23 -13.00
CA GLY A 392 3.85 -4.39 -13.04
C GLY A 392 3.63 -3.58 -11.76
N LEU A 393 3.95 -4.16 -10.60
CA LEU A 393 4.08 -3.45 -9.32
C LEU A 393 5.31 -2.54 -9.26
N VAL A 394 6.38 -2.82 -10.03
CA VAL A 394 7.53 -1.93 -10.24
C VAL A 394 7.15 -0.79 -11.19
N ASN A 395 6.14 -0.95 -12.05
CA ASN A 395 5.48 0.18 -12.73
C ASN A 395 4.60 1.00 -11.76
N ALA A 396 4.08 0.39 -10.68
CA ALA A 396 3.51 1.15 -9.56
C ALA A 396 4.60 1.81 -8.68
N ALA A 397 5.79 1.23 -8.59
CA ALA A 397 7.01 1.91 -8.10
C ALA A 397 7.57 2.91 -9.14
N TRP A 398 7.17 2.86 -10.41
CA TRP A 398 7.44 3.91 -11.38
C TRP A 398 6.53 5.12 -11.14
N ASN A 399 5.34 4.92 -10.55
CA ASN A 399 4.56 6.00 -9.96
C ASN A 399 5.19 6.60 -8.67
N GLU A 400 6.29 6.03 -8.15
CA GLU A 400 7.14 6.67 -7.15
C GLU A 400 7.81 7.95 -7.71
N PHE A 401 7.77 8.15 -9.04
CA PHE A 401 8.18 9.38 -9.72
C PHE A 401 7.09 10.48 -9.75
N THR A 402 5.84 10.21 -9.34
CA THR A 402 4.70 11.15 -9.48
C THR A 402 4.36 11.97 -8.23
N ASN A 403 5.24 12.04 -7.21
CA ASN A 403 5.06 12.80 -5.95
C ASN A 403 3.91 12.36 -5.02
N ASP A 404 3.26 11.21 -5.27
CA ASP A 404 2.14 10.69 -4.45
C ASP A 404 2.55 9.53 -3.51
N ASN A 405 3.85 9.32 -3.29
CA ASN A 405 4.38 8.25 -2.46
C ASN A 405 4.44 8.61 -0.96
N HIS A 406 4.08 9.84 -0.60
CA HIS A 406 4.06 10.32 0.77
C HIS A 406 2.76 11.06 1.04
N ALA A 407 2.01 10.58 2.03
CA ALA A 407 0.80 11.16 2.56
C ALA A 407 1.11 11.91 3.86
N ILE A 408 0.68 13.15 3.95
CA ILE A 408 0.75 13.99 5.15
C ILE A 408 -0.68 14.24 5.63
N ILE A 409 -0.94 13.87 6.88
CA ILE A 409 -2.22 14.07 7.55
C ILE A 409 -1.98 15.07 8.68
N THR A 410 -2.56 16.25 8.56
CA THR A 410 -2.53 17.25 9.63
C THR A 410 -3.74 17.06 10.54
N ILE A 411 -3.54 17.21 11.84
CA ILE A 411 -4.60 17.11 12.83
C ILE A 411 -4.64 18.41 13.61
N SER A 412 -5.77 19.11 13.55
CA SER A 412 -5.98 20.34 14.31
C SER A 412 -6.60 20.01 15.66
N ASN A 413 -6.04 20.65 16.70
CA ASN A 413 -6.52 20.57 18.07
C ASN A 413 -6.97 21.98 18.45
N GLU A 414 -8.26 22.27 18.25
CA GLU A 414 -8.84 23.58 18.57
C GLU A 414 -9.34 23.54 20.02
N ARG A 415 -8.60 24.21 20.92
CA ARG A 415 -9.11 24.47 22.26
C ARG A 415 -10.13 25.62 22.20
N PRO A 416 -11.19 25.60 23.03
CA PRO A 416 -12.16 26.68 23.04
C PRO A 416 -11.46 28.00 23.36
N ARG A 417 -11.58 29.00 22.48
CA ARG A 417 -11.07 30.35 22.75
C ARG A 417 -11.59 30.91 24.09
N ALA A 418 -12.77 30.48 24.51
CA ALA A 418 -13.39 30.83 25.79
C ALA A 418 -12.60 30.38 27.03
N ASP A 419 -11.64 29.47 26.90
CA ASP A 419 -10.75 29.10 28.00
C ASP A 419 -9.60 30.07 28.23
N TYR A 420 -9.24 30.82 27.18
CA TYR A 420 -8.18 31.82 27.22
C TYR A 420 -8.72 33.25 27.29
N ALA A 421 -9.89 33.50 26.70
CA ALA A 421 -10.52 34.82 26.62
C ALA A 421 -11.07 35.28 27.98
N GLN A 422 -10.19 35.77 28.84
CA GLN A 422 -10.50 36.27 30.17
C GLN A 422 -9.38 37.16 30.70
N THR A 423 -9.52 37.61 31.94
CA THR A 423 -8.46 38.31 32.67
C THR A 423 -7.52 37.32 33.35
N TRP A 424 -6.24 37.54 33.13
CA TRP A 424 -5.11 36.79 33.65
C TRP A 424 -4.22 37.72 34.48
N THR A 425 -3.89 37.33 35.70
CA THR A 425 -3.17 38.16 36.67
C THR A 425 -1.96 37.40 37.23
N GLY A 426 -0.84 38.09 37.38
CA GLY A 426 0.30 37.68 38.19
C GLY A 426 0.85 38.87 38.98
N HIS A 427 1.83 38.65 39.85
CA HIS A 427 2.35 39.64 40.81
C HIS A 427 2.50 41.07 40.25
N THR A 428 3.21 41.25 39.13
CA THR A 428 3.48 42.54 38.48
C THR A 428 2.94 42.60 37.06
N ARG A 429 1.91 41.81 36.75
CA ARG A 429 1.47 41.62 35.37
C ARG A 429 -0.03 41.36 35.28
N LEU A 430 -0.69 41.98 34.32
CA LEU A 430 -2.13 41.84 34.04
C LEU A 430 -2.32 41.67 32.53
N MET A 431 -3.18 40.74 32.13
CA MET A 431 -3.51 40.52 30.73
C MET A 431 -5.00 40.29 30.60
N HIS A 432 -5.61 40.91 29.60
CA HIS A 432 -7.01 40.70 29.26
C HIS A 432 -7.11 40.23 27.82
N LEU A 433 -7.65 39.02 27.62
CA LEU A 433 -7.84 38.43 26.28
C LEU A 433 -9.32 38.38 25.93
N GLN A 434 -9.66 38.78 24.71
CA GLN A 434 -11.02 38.78 24.16
C GLN A 434 -11.21 37.64 23.15
N LEU A 435 -12.44 37.15 23.02
CA LEU A 435 -12.79 36.02 22.13
C LEU A 435 -12.47 36.27 20.64
N ASP A 436 -12.46 37.53 20.23
CA ASP A 436 -12.17 37.94 18.85
C ASP A 436 -10.69 37.82 18.48
N GLY A 437 -9.81 37.48 19.43
CA GLY A 437 -8.37 37.38 19.21
C GLY A 437 -7.61 38.67 19.52
N THR A 438 -8.25 39.66 20.15
CA THR A 438 -7.59 40.87 20.65
C THR A 438 -7.37 40.81 22.16
N GLY A 439 -6.54 41.70 22.68
CA GLY A 439 -6.34 41.84 24.13
C GLY A 439 -5.43 43.00 24.50
N ASP A 440 -5.15 43.11 25.78
CA ASP A 440 -4.14 44.01 26.33
C ASP A 440 -3.27 43.28 27.36
N VAL A 441 -2.00 43.69 27.43
CA VAL A 441 -0.98 43.12 28.32
C VAL A 441 -0.30 44.28 29.03
N THR A 442 -0.33 44.24 30.35
CA THR A 442 0.37 45.16 31.25
C THR A 442 1.45 44.40 32.00
N ILE A 443 2.69 44.88 31.92
CA ILE A 443 3.85 44.26 32.55
C ILE A 443 4.61 45.33 33.32
N PHE A 444 4.99 45.03 34.56
CA PHE A 444 5.84 45.85 35.40
C PHE A 444 7.11 45.10 35.81
N SER A 445 8.22 45.85 35.84
CA SER A 445 9.46 45.47 36.50
C SER A 445 9.53 46.21 37.84
N GLY A 446 9.28 45.49 38.93
CA GLY A 446 9.12 46.10 40.25
C GLY A 446 7.89 47.00 40.34
N ALA A 447 7.97 48.06 41.15
CA ALA A 447 6.84 48.97 41.43
C ALA A 447 6.85 50.26 40.60
N SER A 448 7.95 50.57 39.89
CA SER A 448 8.15 51.87 39.24
C SER A 448 7.95 51.83 37.73
N ASP A 449 8.45 50.80 37.08
CA ASP A 449 8.63 50.76 35.64
C ASP A 449 7.70 49.74 35.03
N GLY A 450 6.86 50.17 34.09
CA GLY A 450 5.90 49.28 33.45
C GLY A 450 5.31 49.83 32.19
N GLU A 451 4.69 48.96 31.41
CA GLU A 451 4.10 49.28 30.13
C GLU A 451 2.80 48.51 29.93
N THR A 452 1.82 49.17 29.30
CA THR A 452 0.62 48.50 28.78
C THR A 452 0.71 48.48 27.26
N TRP A 453 0.34 47.35 26.69
CA TRP A 453 0.36 47.08 25.27
C TRP A 453 -1.00 46.55 24.82
N SER A 454 -1.45 46.98 23.65
CA SER A 454 -2.45 46.23 22.88
C SER A 454 -1.79 44.97 22.32
N ALA A 455 -2.55 43.88 22.25
CA ALA A 455 -2.09 42.59 21.80
C ALA A 455 -3.12 41.91 20.87
N THR A 456 -2.63 40.98 20.06
CA THR A 456 -3.44 40.00 19.34
C THR A 456 -3.05 38.60 19.80
N TRP A 457 -3.98 37.66 19.71
CA TRP A 457 -3.71 36.28 20.08
C TRP A 457 -4.51 35.30 19.21
N GLU A 458 -3.96 34.11 19.08
CA GLU A 458 -4.55 33.01 18.35
C GLU A 458 -4.33 31.69 19.10
N THR A 459 -5.21 30.72 18.89
CA THR A 459 -5.03 29.36 19.41
C THR A 459 -3.99 28.61 18.58
N THR A 460 -3.09 27.92 19.26
CA THR A 460 -2.09 27.02 18.67
C THR A 460 -2.40 25.58 19.11
N ALA A 461 -1.70 24.60 18.52
CA ALA A 461 -1.86 23.20 18.92
C ALA A 461 -1.49 22.96 20.41
N ALA A 462 -0.55 23.74 20.95
CA ALA A 462 -0.10 23.64 22.34
C ALA A 462 -0.84 24.59 23.31
N GLY A 463 -1.51 25.62 22.79
CA GLY A 463 -2.28 26.58 23.59
C GLY A 463 -2.65 27.84 22.84
N ILE A 464 -1.98 28.97 23.13
CA ILE A 464 -2.14 30.24 22.42
C ILE A 464 -0.78 30.87 22.10
N ALA A 465 -0.75 31.73 21.09
CA ALA A 465 0.35 32.64 20.84
C ALA A 465 -0.15 34.07 21.01
N VAL A 466 0.54 34.89 21.80
CA VAL A 466 0.20 36.30 22.05
C VAL A 466 1.26 37.19 21.44
N SER A 467 0.87 38.18 20.65
CA SER A 467 1.74 39.13 19.97
C SER A 467 1.42 40.57 20.37
N LEU A 468 2.42 41.31 20.83
CA LEU A 468 2.27 42.74 21.11
C LEU A 468 2.10 43.53 19.82
N VAL A 469 1.13 44.45 19.79
CA VAL A 469 0.82 45.28 18.62
C VAL A 469 1.34 46.70 18.82
N ALA A 470 0.88 47.39 19.85
CA ALA A 470 1.27 48.78 20.11
C ALA A 470 1.24 49.11 21.61
N ARG A 471 2.27 49.82 22.09
CA ARG A 471 2.32 50.32 23.48
C ARG A 471 1.29 51.41 23.65
N THR A 472 0.35 51.19 24.57
CA THR A 472 -0.74 52.13 24.88
C THR A 472 -0.42 52.98 26.11
N SER A 473 0.43 52.50 27.02
CA SER A 473 0.84 53.25 28.22
C SER A 473 2.29 52.93 28.63
N LYS A 474 2.90 53.85 29.39
CA LYS A 474 4.24 53.71 29.98
C LYS A 474 4.29 54.39 31.35
N SER A 475 4.84 53.69 32.34
CA SER A 475 5.20 54.21 33.66
C SER A 475 6.71 54.15 33.86
N GLY A 476 7.26 55.15 34.56
CA GLY A 476 8.70 55.22 34.85
C GLY A 476 9.57 55.23 33.58
N ALA A 477 10.69 54.51 33.63
CA ALA A 477 11.61 54.31 32.54
C ALA A 477 11.06 53.37 31.44
N GLY A 478 9.99 52.61 31.73
CA GLY A 478 9.42 51.59 30.83
C GLY A 478 10.28 50.32 30.76
N LEU A 479 9.96 49.44 29.81
CA LEU A 479 10.64 48.16 29.63
C LEU A 479 11.43 48.20 28.31
N ALA A 480 12.75 48.11 28.38
CA ALA A 480 13.62 48.35 27.21
C ALA A 480 13.49 47.28 26.12
N ASP A 481 13.13 46.04 26.49
CA ASP A 481 13.19 44.89 25.61
C ASP A 481 11.86 44.61 24.87
N LEU A 482 10.77 45.26 25.26
CA LEU A 482 9.45 45.07 24.64
C LEU A 482 9.25 46.00 23.45
N HIS A 483 8.75 45.44 22.36
CA HIS A 483 8.52 46.17 21.11
C HIS A 483 7.31 45.59 20.35
N PRO A 484 6.72 46.35 19.41
CA PRO A 484 5.73 45.78 18.48
C PRO A 484 6.26 44.51 17.81
N GLY A 485 5.48 43.45 17.83
CA GLY A 485 5.85 42.14 17.27
C GLY A 485 6.53 41.20 18.26
N THR A 486 6.83 41.61 19.50
CA THR A 486 7.23 40.65 20.55
C THR A 486 6.13 39.61 20.73
N LYS A 487 6.52 38.33 20.73
CA LYS A 487 5.60 37.18 20.82
C LYS A 487 5.94 36.30 22.01
N TRP A 488 4.92 35.65 22.56
CA TRP A 488 5.06 34.56 23.51
C TRP A 488 4.11 33.43 23.17
N ASP A 489 4.55 32.20 23.41
CA ASP A 489 3.70 31.03 23.39
C ASP A 489 3.20 30.78 24.82
N ALA A 490 1.95 30.33 24.95
CA ALA A 490 1.38 30.03 26.24
C ALA A 490 0.46 28.81 26.23
N ALA A 491 0.43 28.07 27.34
CA ALA A 491 -0.44 26.90 27.51
C ALA A 491 -1.13 26.91 28.88
N LEU A 492 -2.28 26.25 28.97
CA LEU A 492 -2.94 26.01 30.25
C LEU A 492 -2.29 24.80 30.92
N LEU A 493 -1.76 24.99 32.13
CA LEU A 493 -1.12 23.95 32.94
C LEU A 493 -1.82 23.79 34.30
N LYS A 494 -1.48 22.70 35.00
CA LYS A 494 -1.79 22.54 36.42
C LYS A 494 -0.63 23.09 37.24
N SER A 495 -0.93 24.05 38.11
CA SER A 495 -0.02 24.53 39.14
C SER A 495 0.27 23.44 40.17
N SER A 496 1.24 23.69 41.03
CA SER A 496 1.60 22.75 42.09
C SER A 496 0.50 22.58 43.17
N ASP A 497 -0.44 23.52 43.30
CA ASP A 497 -1.71 23.39 44.05
C ASP A 497 -2.93 22.97 43.20
N GLN A 498 -2.68 22.37 42.03
CA GLN A 498 -3.71 21.77 41.15
C GLN A 498 -4.73 22.75 40.55
N LYS A 499 -4.44 24.06 40.58
CA LYS A 499 -5.22 25.09 39.87
C LYS A 499 -4.81 25.15 38.40
N THR A 500 -5.72 25.56 37.53
CA THR A 500 -5.37 25.80 36.13
C THR A 500 -4.76 27.19 36.00
N ILE A 501 -3.55 27.27 35.49
CA ILE A 501 -2.79 28.50 35.28
C ILE A 501 -2.42 28.64 33.80
N LEU A 502 -2.21 29.85 33.32
CA LEU A 502 -1.68 30.12 31.99
C LEU A 502 -0.17 30.35 32.10
N HIS A 503 0.58 29.53 31.39
CA HIS A 503 2.03 29.51 31.44
C HIS A 503 2.61 30.12 30.15
N PHE A 504 3.31 31.24 30.27
CA PHE A 504 3.94 31.98 29.17
C PHE A 504 5.41 31.65 29.06
N VAL A 505 5.88 31.34 27.86
CA VAL A 505 7.29 31.06 27.57
C VAL A 505 7.80 31.91 26.41
N ASP A 506 9.11 32.09 26.34
CA ASP A 506 9.76 32.74 25.20
C ASP A 506 9.57 31.92 23.92
N PRO A 507 9.55 32.56 22.74
CA PRO A 507 9.43 31.85 21.47
C PRO A 507 10.45 30.72 21.31
N GLY A 508 9.97 29.51 21.04
CA GLY A 508 10.81 28.32 20.84
C GLY A 508 11.07 27.50 22.11
N ALA A 509 10.66 27.99 23.28
CA ALA A 509 10.60 27.17 24.51
C ALA A 509 9.31 26.32 24.52
N ASP A 510 9.31 25.25 25.31
CA ASP A 510 8.14 24.37 25.44
C ASP A 510 7.13 24.96 26.45
N PRO A 511 5.94 25.43 26.02
CA PRO A 511 4.96 26.03 26.91
C PRO A 511 4.37 25.02 27.92
N THR A 512 4.64 23.73 27.74
CA THR A 512 4.20 22.66 28.66
C THR A 512 5.22 22.35 29.77
N SER A 513 6.46 22.85 29.66
CA SER A 513 7.50 22.67 30.67
C SER A 513 7.31 23.65 31.84
N PRO A 514 7.08 23.21 33.08
CA PRO A 514 6.84 24.12 34.21
C PRO A 514 8.12 24.81 34.75
N GLN A 515 9.28 24.62 34.13
CA GLN A 515 10.56 25.16 34.63
C GLN A 515 10.99 26.48 33.99
N GLU A 516 10.33 26.92 32.92
CA GLU A 516 10.76 28.05 32.11
C GLU A 516 9.60 28.99 31.90
N GLY A 517 9.70 30.27 32.27
CA GLY A 517 8.69 31.27 31.91
C GLY A 517 7.92 31.87 33.09
N PHE A 518 6.70 32.32 32.82
CA PHE A 518 5.87 33.11 33.74
C PHE A 518 4.46 32.53 33.86
N PHE A 519 3.96 32.44 35.10
CA PHE A 519 2.62 31.94 35.37
C PHE A 519 1.60 33.04 35.59
N TRP A 520 0.37 32.78 35.17
CA TRP A 520 -0.76 33.70 35.26
C TRP A 520 -2.00 32.97 35.77
N CYS A 521 -2.73 33.62 36.66
CA CYS A 521 -3.93 33.09 37.30
C CYS A 521 -5.18 33.81 36.78
N SER A 522 -6.35 33.21 36.94
CA SER A 522 -7.62 33.85 36.55
C SER A 522 -8.69 33.59 37.59
N ASP A 523 -9.68 34.49 37.69
CA ASP A 523 -10.83 34.29 38.57
C ASP A 523 -11.58 32.99 38.26
N LYS A 524 -11.64 32.60 36.97
CA LYS A 524 -12.31 31.37 36.50
C LYS A 524 -11.69 30.11 37.09
N TYR A 525 -10.37 30.05 37.20
CA TYR A 525 -9.63 28.85 37.64
C TYR A 525 -9.12 28.94 39.09
N GLY A 526 -9.25 30.12 39.71
CA GLY A 526 -8.72 30.43 41.02
C GLY A 526 -7.25 30.89 40.98
N TYR A 527 -6.78 31.37 42.13
CA TYR A 527 -5.41 31.85 42.31
C TYR A 527 -4.52 30.74 42.90
N SER A 528 -3.30 30.67 42.38
CA SER A 528 -2.22 29.78 42.78
C SER A 528 -1.04 30.61 43.27
N TYR A 529 -0.28 30.08 44.22
CA TYR A 529 0.95 30.71 44.67
C TYR A 529 2.02 30.80 43.57
N ASP A 530 1.95 29.96 42.52
CA ASP A 530 2.88 29.99 41.38
C ASP A 530 2.75 31.29 40.56
N CYS A 531 1.60 31.97 40.62
CA CYS A 531 1.37 33.25 39.94
C CYS A 531 1.96 34.46 40.68
N GLY A 532 2.43 34.27 41.93
CA GLY A 532 2.92 35.32 42.81
C GLY A 532 1.86 36.37 43.20
N ALA A 533 0.57 36.05 43.04
CA ALA A 533 -0.55 36.92 43.38
C ALA A 533 -1.03 36.71 44.81
#